data_AF-A0A0C2BDT2-F1
#
_entry.id   AF-A0A0C2BDT2-F1
#
_cell.length_a   1.000
_cell.length_b   1.000
_cell.length_c   1.000
_cell.angle_alpha   90.00
_cell.angle_beta   90.00
_cell.angle_gamma   90.00
#
_symmetry.space_group_name_H-M   'P 1'
#
loop_
_entity.id
_entity.type
_entity.pdbx_description
1 polymer ?
#
loop_
_entity_poly.entity_id
_entity_poly.type
_entity_poly.pdbx_seq_one_letter_code
_entity_poly.pdbx_strand_id
1 'polypeptide(L)'
;MTAGDVHGGGNRNESEKDLTRRLGVYQDGLRESLEGVLDIEAGLREVLLQSRHRRRVDDLATVIDVEAGLAAILPVSSPVPTPAPGGAVASPVQDFLRSLTAEKRMALRHHPGGLRAGRLLALTELHDKTGVVPAEMTPFVVSFAHEVAQALISEFKRQNGLRQPKTRYMIHQITQALDTSLLGDGALVRPLSFAKDLLDAARSMDESVVHLAHELLTTLYALSHLKSDGLKSINAHERLPDLFTTAARRAISSALGIPVPQEFDAGSLKMLLNDFTASDLTTTDLTGIDLSGVRWSEGGTLWPDTVDIHDLKSRSTETPAGSGVYVVRDGTTTLRDLVGLV
;
A
#
# COMPACT_ATOMS: atom_id res chain seq x y z
N MET A 1 68.32 30.10 33.82
CA MET A 1 67.11 30.70 34.42
C MET A 1 66.44 31.55 33.36
N THR A 2 65.33 31.07 32.80
CA THR A 2 64.35 31.91 32.10
C THR A 2 63.01 31.19 32.26
N ALA A 3 62.19 31.75 33.14
CA ALA A 3 60.80 31.35 33.34
C ALA A 3 60.00 31.73 32.09
N GLY A 4 59.35 30.74 31.49
CA GLY A 4 58.48 30.90 30.32
C GLY A 4 57.03 30.68 30.74
N ASP A 5 56.26 31.73 30.60
CA ASP A 5 54.93 32.00 31.09
C ASP A 5 53.85 30.99 30.68
N VAL A 6 53.05 30.54 31.65
CA VAL A 6 51.89 29.66 31.47
C VAL A 6 50.64 30.53 31.58
N HIS A 7 50.17 31.06 30.45
CA HIS A 7 48.95 31.90 30.36
C HIS A 7 48.01 31.43 29.22
N GLY A 8 47.72 30.12 29.16
CA GLY A 8 46.84 29.51 28.15
C GLY A 8 45.51 28.93 28.66
N GLY A 9 45.21 29.03 29.96
CA GLY A 9 44.08 28.32 30.59
C GLY A 9 42.71 29.04 30.57
N GLY A 10 42.67 30.35 30.32
CA GLY A 10 41.45 31.16 30.48
C GLY A 10 40.39 30.93 29.38
N ASN A 11 40.81 30.92 28.11
CA ASN A 11 39.87 30.90 26.97
C ASN A 11 39.11 29.57 26.82
N ARG A 12 39.65 28.46 27.35
CA ARG A 12 39.00 27.15 27.25
C ARG A 12 37.76 27.07 28.15
N ASN A 13 37.83 27.66 29.34
CA ASN A 13 36.72 27.64 30.30
C ASN A 13 35.56 28.55 29.89
N GLU A 14 35.83 29.64 29.17
CA GLU A 14 34.76 30.51 28.65
C GLU A 14 34.02 29.87 27.48
N SER A 15 34.74 29.21 26.57
CA SER A 15 34.13 28.52 25.44
C SER A 15 33.23 27.35 25.87
N GLU A 16 33.60 26.62 26.93
CA GLU A 16 32.81 25.51 27.46
C GLU A 16 31.53 26.00 28.16
N LYS A 17 31.61 27.15 28.86
CA LYS A 17 30.44 27.80 29.48
C LYS A 17 29.46 28.31 28.44
N ASP A 18 29.95 28.90 27.34
CA ASP A 18 29.08 29.38 26.26
C ASP A 18 28.37 28.22 25.54
N LEU A 19 29.10 27.13 25.26
CA LEU A 19 28.52 25.91 24.69
C LEU A 19 27.42 25.33 25.57
N THR A 20 27.66 25.21 26.88
CA THR A 20 26.68 24.67 27.83
C THR A 20 25.43 25.56 27.88
N ARG A 21 25.61 26.88 27.86
CA ARG A 21 24.50 27.84 27.85
C ARG A 21 23.67 27.73 26.57
N ARG A 22 24.31 27.64 25.41
CA ARG A 22 23.63 27.48 24.12
C ARG A 22 22.88 26.15 24.05
N LEU A 23 23.47 25.07 24.56
CA LEU A 23 22.82 23.76 24.62
C LEU A 23 21.54 23.82 25.49
N GLY A 24 21.60 24.51 26.64
CA GLY A 24 20.44 24.71 27.50
C GLY A 24 19.30 25.46 26.79
N VAL A 25 19.60 26.54 26.08
CA VAL A 25 18.60 27.30 25.32
C VAL A 25 17.94 26.45 24.22
N TYR A 26 18.71 25.61 23.52
CA TYR A 26 18.14 24.70 22.51
C TYR A 26 17.28 23.60 23.15
N GLN A 27 17.69 23.06 24.29
CA GLN A 27 16.91 22.04 25.01
C GLN A 27 15.59 22.60 25.54
N ASP A 28 15.61 23.81 26.10
CA ASP A 28 14.40 24.47 26.59
C ASP A 28 13.44 24.83 25.45
N GLY A 29 13.96 25.36 24.34
CA GLY A 29 13.14 25.66 23.16
C GLY A 29 12.55 24.41 22.49
N LEU A 30 13.31 23.31 22.43
CA LEU A 30 12.79 22.04 21.92
C LEU A 30 11.70 21.48 22.83
N ARG A 31 11.89 21.56 24.16
CA ARG A 31 10.90 21.11 25.15
C ARG A 31 9.61 21.91 25.05
N GLU A 32 9.69 23.24 24.98
CA GLU A 32 8.52 24.11 24.82
C GLU A 32 7.81 23.87 23.47
N SER A 33 8.58 23.68 22.39
CA SER A 33 8.00 23.33 21.08
C SER A 33 7.35 21.94 21.07
N LEU A 34 7.90 20.96 21.78
CA LEU A 34 7.31 19.62 21.90
C LEU A 34 6.05 19.66 22.77
N GLU A 35 6.04 20.40 23.87
CA GLU A 35 4.83 20.60 24.70
C GLU A 35 3.72 21.32 23.92
N GLY A 36 4.06 22.26 23.03
CA GLY A 36 3.07 22.95 22.19
C GLY A 36 2.55 22.14 21.00
N VAL A 37 3.37 21.28 20.40
CA VAL A 37 2.98 20.46 19.23
C VAL A 37 2.35 19.14 19.67
N LEU A 38 2.85 18.54 20.75
CA LEU A 38 2.32 17.31 21.32
C LEU A 38 1.46 17.68 22.53
N ASP A 39 0.24 18.16 22.26
CA ASP A 39 -0.80 18.16 23.29
C ASP A 39 -1.21 16.70 23.55
N ILE A 40 -0.40 16.02 24.37
CA ILE A 40 -0.56 14.61 24.74
C ILE A 40 -1.93 14.40 25.40
N GLU A 41 -2.47 15.41 26.09
CA GLU A 41 -3.79 15.34 26.71
C GLU A 41 -4.91 15.38 25.67
N ALA A 42 -4.81 16.25 24.66
CA ALA A 42 -5.74 16.26 23.53
C ALA A 42 -5.67 14.95 22.74
N GLY A 43 -4.46 14.45 22.46
CA GLY A 43 -4.24 13.17 21.79
C GLY A 43 -4.83 11.99 22.57
N LEU A 44 -4.59 11.92 23.88
CA LEU A 44 -5.20 10.90 24.75
C LEU A 44 -6.73 11.00 24.80
N ARG A 45 -7.27 12.22 24.83
CA ARG A 45 -8.72 12.44 24.82
C ARG A 45 -9.35 11.97 23.50
N GLU A 46 -8.68 12.16 22.38
CA GLU A 46 -9.11 11.69 21.06
C GLU A 46 -9.09 10.16 20.96
N VAL A 47 -8.01 9.51 21.41
CA VAL A 47 -7.91 8.05 21.44
C VAL A 47 -9.00 7.44 22.35
N LEU A 48 -9.26 8.06 23.50
CA LEU A 48 -10.35 7.64 24.40
C LEU A 48 -11.74 7.85 23.77
N LEU A 49 -11.94 8.90 22.98
CA LEU A 49 -13.17 9.11 22.22
C LEU A 49 -13.39 8.02 21.16
N GLN A 50 -12.36 7.66 20.39
CA GLN A 50 -12.45 6.59 19.39
C GLN A 50 -12.74 5.23 20.03
N SER A 51 -12.09 4.90 21.16
CA SER A 51 -12.35 3.64 21.87
C SER A 51 -13.79 3.55 22.40
N ARG A 52 -14.34 4.66 22.94
CA ARG A 52 -15.74 4.74 23.38
C ARG A 52 -16.71 4.67 22.22
N HIS A 53 -16.38 5.28 21.09
CA HIS A 53 -17.20 5.20 19.87
C HIS A 53 -17.27 3.78 19.34
N ARG A 54 -16.14 3.08 19.19
CA ARG A 54 -16.12 1.66 18.76
C ARG A 54 -16.98 0.79 19.67
N ARG A 55 -16.80 0.90 20.99
CA ARG A 55 -17.61 0.13 21.95
C ARG A 55 -19.12 0.41 21.78
N ARG A 56 -19.52 1.67 21.58
CA ARG A 56 -20.93 2.02 21.33
C ARG A 56 -21.46 1.48 20.00
N VAL A 57 -20.64 1.47 18.95
CA VAL A 57 -21.02 0.88 17.65
C VAL A 57 -21.18 -0.63 17.78
N ASP A 58 -20.29 -1.30 18.49
CA ASP A 58 -20.37 -2.74 18.76
C ASP A 58 -21.62 -3.06 19.60
N ASP A 59 -21.87 -2.30 20.67
CA ASP A 59 -23.09 -2.43 21.49
C ASP A 59 -24.35 -2.20 20.63
N LEU A 60 -24.35 -1.21 19.74
CA LEU A 60 -25.48 -0.95 18.84
C LEU A 60 -25.70 -2.09 17.84
N ALA A 61 -24.63 -2.70 17.33
CA ALA A 61 -24.71 -3.87 16.45
C ALA A 61 -25.26 -5.10 17.18
N THR A 62 -25.07 -5.22 18.50
CA THR A 62 -25.70 -6.30 19.29
C THR A 62 -27.18 -6.07 19.56
N VAL A 63 -27.63 -4.82 19.66
CA VAL A 63 -29.04 -4.48 19.95
C VAL A 63 -29.87 -4.43 18.66
N ILE A 64 -29.28 -3.97 17.56
CA ILE A 64 -29.95 -3.88 16.27
C ILE A 64 -29.61 -5.11 15.44
N ASP A 65 -30.54 -6.06 15.42
CA ASP A 65 -30.53 -7.13 14.44
C ASP A 65 -30.93 -6.57 13.06
N VAL A 66 -29.92 -6.08 12.34
CA VAL A 66 -30.09 -5.47 11.01
C VAL A 66 -30.69 -6.49 10.04
N GLU A 67 -30.35 -7.78 10.16
CA GLU A 67 -30.89 -8.84 9.31
C GLU A 67 -32.37 -9.09 9.59
N ALA A 68 -32.79 -9.17 10.86
CA ALA A 68 -34.19 -9.29 11.22
C ALA A 68 -35.01 -8.04 10.82
N GLY A 69 -34.43 -6.85 10.98
CA GLY A 69 -35.04 -5.60 10.55
C GLY A 69 -35.20 -5.52 9.02
N LEU A 70 -34.18 -5.92 8.27
CA LEU A 70 -34.21 -5.95 6.81
C LEU A 70 -35.19 -7.02 6.30
N ALA A 71 -35.21 -8.20 6.92
CA ALA A 71 -36.15 -9.28 6.61
C ALA A 71 -37.61 -8.90 6.90
N ALA A 72 -37.87 -8.01 7.86
CA ALA A 72 -39.21 -7.50 8.15
C ALA A 72 -39.69 -6.45 7.13
N ILE A 73 -38.77 -5.74 6.47
CA ILE A 73 -39.07 -4.69 5.49
C ILE A 73 -39.13 -5.25 4.07
N LEU A 74 -38.24 -6.19 3.74
CA LEU A 74 -38.21 -6.81 2.43
C LEU A 74 -39.41 -7.77 2.29
N PRO A 75 -40.30 -7.58 1.31
CA PRO A 75 -41.34 -8.55 1.04
C PRO A 75 -40.69 -9.90 0.78
N VAL A 76 -41.14 -10.94 1.50
CA VAL A 76 -40.69 -12.32 1.34
C VAL A 76 -40.71 -12.63 -0.15
N SER A 77 -39.52 -12.67 -0.75
CA SER A 77 -39.41 -12.85 -2.19
C SER A 77 -39.90 -14.25 -2.49
N SER A 78 -41.06 -14.34 -3.13
CA SER A 78 -41.52 -15.57 -3.77
C SER A 78 -40.34 -16.19 -4.52
N PRO A 79 -40.11 -17.51 -4.40
CA PRO A 79 -38.95 -18.16 -4.99
C PRO A 79 -38.86 -17.76 -6.46
N VAL A 80 -37.85 -16.95 -6.79
CA VAL A 80 -37.57 -16.54 -8.15
C VAL A 80 -37.38 -17.83 -8.93
N PRO A 81 -38.16 -18.08 -9.99
CA PRO A 81 -37.99 -19.27 -10.81
C PRO A 81 -36.53 -19.29 -11.26
N THR A 82 -35.80 -20.35 -10.90
CA THR A 82 -34.43 -20.57 -11.33
C THR A 82 -34.37 -20.31 -12.82
N PRO A 83 -33.72 -19.22 -13.28
CA PRO A 83 -33.66 -18.94 -14.70
C PRO A 83 -33.02 -20.17 -15.35
N ALA A 84 -33.72 -20.72 -16.33
CA ALA A 84 -33.18 -21.77 -17.18
C ALA A 84 -31.77 -21.35 -17.64
N PRO A 85 -30.82 -22.28 -17.81
CA PRO A 85 -29.45 -21.99 -18.23
C PRO A 85 -29.42 -21.44 -19.67
N GLY A 86 -29.92 -20.22 -19.86
CA GLY A 86 -29.76 -19.41 -21.04
C GLY A 86 -28.37 -18.82 -20.98
N GLY A 87 -27.55 -19.13 -21.98
CA GLY A 87 -26.13 -18.86 -22.03
C GLY A 87 -25.74 -17.49 -21.47
N ALA A 88 -25.28 -17.50 -20.21
CA ALA A 88 -24.64 -16.34 -19.63
C ALA A 88 -23.42 -16.06 -20.50
N VAL A 89 -23.46 -14.93 -21.21
CA VAL A 89 -22.32 -14.44 -21.98
C VAL A 89 -21.14 -14.39 -21.01
N ALA A 90 -20.10 -15.17 -21.28
CA ALA A 90 -18.94 -15.25 -20.42
C ALA A 90 -18.37 -13.84 -20.22
N SER A 91 -18.20 -13.43 -18.97
CA SER A 91 -17.63 -12.12 -18.67
C SER A 91 -16.16 -12.11 -19.13
N PRO A 92 -15.70 -11.07 -19.86
CA PRO A 92 -14.30 -10.93 -20.27
C PRO A 92 -13.31 -11.08 -19.09
N VAL A 93 -13.74 -10.69 -17.88
CA VAL A 93 -12.97 -10.87 -16.65
C VAL A 93 -12.76 -12.34 -16.32
N GLN A 94 -13.82 -13.16 -16.40
CA GLN A 94 -13.71 -14.60 -16.12
C GLN A 94 -12.86 -15.32 -17.16
N ASP A 95 -12.99 -14.95 -18.43
CA ASP A 95 -12.19 -15.56 -19.49
C ASP A 95 -10.71 -15.21 -19.34
N PHE A 96 -10.40 -13.96 -18.96
CA PHE A 96 -9.04 -13.56 -18.62
C PHE A 96 -8.49 -14.33 -17.42
N LEU A 97 -9.26 -14.45 -16.33
CA LEU A 97 -8.85 -15.23 -15.15
C LEU A 97 -8.59 -16.71 -15.49
N ARG A 98 -9.43 -17.32 -16.33
CA ARG A 98 -9.25 -18.71 -16.81
C ARG A 98 -8.06 -18.88 -17.74
N SER A 99 -7.68 -17.84 -18.49
CA SER A 99 -6.52 -17.88 -19.38
C SER A 99 -5.18 -17.89 -18.63
N LEU A 100 -5.17 -17.46 -17.37
CA LEU A 100 -4.00 -17.43 -16.52
C LEU A 100 -3.90 -18.71 -15.68
N THR A 101 -2.78 -19.41 -15.80
CA THR A 101 -2.48 -20.56 -14.93
C THR A 101 -2.26 -20.10 -13.49
N ALA A 102 -2.53 -20.98 -12.53
CA ALA A 102 -2.28 -20.72 -11.12
C ALA A 102 -0.80 -20.38 -10.86
N GLU A 103 0.12 -21.09 -11.53
CA GLU A 103 1.56 -20.79 -11.51
C GLU A 103 1.87 -19.34 -11.93
N LYS A 104 1.33 -18.87 -13.07
CA LYS A 104 1.54 -17.48 -13.52
C LYS A 104 0.98 -16.46 -12.55
N ARG A 105 -0.17 -16.75 -11.93
CA ARG A 105 -0.80 -15.88 -10.93
C ARG A 105 0.04 -15.83 -9.64
N MET A 106 0.62 -16.95 -9.23
CA MET A 106 1.50 -17.02 -8.07
C MET A 106 2.85 -16.32 -8.34
N ALA A 107 3.42 -16.51 -9.53
CA ALA A 107 4.62 -15.78 -9.96
C ALA A 107 4.35 -14.27 -10.03
N LEU A 108 3.18 -13.85 -10.53
CA LEU A 108 2.76 -12.44 -10.54
C LEU A 108 2.73 -11.86 -9.13
N ARG A 109 2.22 -12.60 -8.15
CA ARG A 109 2.15 -12.16 -6.75
C ARG A 109 3.53 -11.81 -6.17
N HIS A 110 4.56 -12.56 -6.53
CA HIS A 110 5.94 -12.29 -6.11
C HIS A 110 6.67 -11.30 -7.04
N HIS A 111 6.15 -11.06 -8.24
CA HIS A 111 6.71 -10.08 -9.17
C HIS A 111 6.57 -8.66 -8.60
N PRO A 112 7.56 -7.76 -8.78
CA PRO A 112 7.49 -6.39 -8.28
C PRO A 112 6.21 -5.64 -8.68
N GLY A 113 5.72 -5.84 -9.90
CA GLY A 113 4.45 -5.26 -10.37
C GLY A 113 3.22 -5.80 -9.64
N GLY A 114 3.18 -7.09 -9.28
CA GLY A 114 2.08 -7.66 -8.50
C GLY A 114 2.13 -7.24 -7.03
N LEU A 115 3.31 -7.14 -6.43
CA LEU A 115 3.49 -6.58 -5.09
C LEU A 115 3.00 -5.11 -5.02
N ARG A 116 3.37 -4.30 -6.02
CA ARG A 116 2.87 -2.92 -6.14
C ARG A 116 1.35 -2.87 -6.30
N ALA A 117 0.79 -3.70 -7.17
CA ALA A 117 -0.66 -3.79 -7.35
C ALA A 117 -1.38 -4.22 -6.06
N GLY A 118 -0.86 -5.22 -5.34
CA GLY A 118 -1.42 -5.66 -4.07
C GLY A 118 -1.46 -4.55 -3.02
N ARG A 119 -0.39 -3.74 -2.94
CA ARG A 119 -0.33 -2.57 -2.04
C ARG A 119 -1.33 -1.48 -2.42
N LEU A 120 -1.48 -1.20 -3.71
CA LEU A 120 -2.49 -0.25 -4.20
C LEU A 120 -3.91 -0.71 -3.88
N LEU A 121 -4.20 -2.01 -4.02
CA LEU A 121 -5.51 -2.57 -3.67
C LEU A 121 -5.76 -2.54 -2.16
N ALA A 122 -4.73 -2.78 -1.35
CA ALA A 122 -4.82 -2.64 0.10
C ALA A 122 -5.13 -1.20 0.53
N LEU A 123 -4.60 -0.19 -0.18
CA LEU A 123 -4.96 1.21 0.03
C LEU A 123 -6.42 1.49 -0.32
N THR A 124 -6.92 0.94 -1.42
CA THR A 124 -8.34 1.05 -1.80
C THR A 124 -9.24 0.45 -0.72
N GLU A 125 -8.91 -0.76 -0.23
CA GLU A 125 -9.69 -1.42 0.82
C GLU A 125 -9.63 -0.66 2.15
N LEU A 126 -8.46 -0.10 2.50
CA LEU A 126 -8.34 0.74 3.69
C LEU A 126 -9.23 1.98 3.57
N HIS A 127 -9.23 2.63 2.40
CA HIS A 127 -10.08 3.78 2.12
C HIS A 127 -11.57 3.44 2.27
N ASP A 128 -12.01 2.31 1.69
CA ASP A 128 -13.40 1.85 1.78
C ASP A 128 -13.82 1.56 3.22
N LYS A 129 -12.91 0.99 4.03
CA LYS A 129 -13.19 0.66 5.45
C LYS A 129 -13.22 1.88 6.36
N THR A 130 -12.34 2.86 6.15
CA THR A 130 -12.22 3.99 7.07
C THR A 130 -13.12 5.15 6.69
N GLY A 131 -13.52 5.30 5.42
CA GLY A 131 -14.35 6.40 4.91
C GLY A 131 -13.72 7.80 5.05
N VAL A 132 -12.58 7.89 5.73
CA VAL A 132 -11.75 9.07 5.94
C VAL A 132 -10.38 8.68 5.43
N VAL A 133 -9.76 9.51 4.60
CA VAL A 133 -8.34 9.38 4.31
C VAL A 133 -7.60 9.84 5.56
N PRO A 134 -7.04 8.93 6.37
CA PRO A 134 -6.37 9.35 7.56
C PRO A 134 -5.01 9.93 7.17
N ALA A 135 -4.49 10.85 7.97
CA ALA A 135 -3.07 11.19 7.97
C ALA A 135 -2.17 9.92 7.99
N GLU A 136 -2.69 8.81 8.54
CA GLU A 136 -2.06 7.48 8.56
C GLU A 136 -1.81 6.86 7.18
N MET A 137 -2.57 7.22 6.12
CA MET A 137 -2.31 6.75 4.76
C MET A 137 -1.12 7.46 4.12
N THR A 138 -0.78 8.67 4.55
CA THR A 138 0.26 9.48 3.92
C THR A 138 1.64 8.81 3.95
N PRO A 139 2.13 8.25 5.07
CA PRO A 139 3.38 7.51 5.10
C PRO A 139 3.41 6.35 4.12
N PHE A 140 2.29 5.62 3.97
CA PHE A 140 2.22 4.50 3.03
C PHE A 140 2.30 4.98 1.58
N VAL A 141 1.52 5.99 1.20
CA VAL A 141 1.52 6.51 -0.17
C VAL A 141 2.86 7.18 -0.51
N VAL A 142 3.53 7.82 0.46
CA VAL A 142 4.90 8.35 0.30
C VAL A 142 5.91 7.23 0.09
N SER A 143 5.86 6.17 0.90
CA SER A 143 6.70 4.99 0.75
C SER A 143 6.51 4.35 -0.63
N PHE A 144 5.26 4.20 -1.06
CA PHE A 144 4.92 3.70 -2.39
C PHE A 144 5.46 4.58 -3.52
N ALA A 145 5.29 5.90 -3.42
CA ALA A 145 5.86 6.85 -4.39
C ALA A 145 7.39 6.71 -4.48
N HIS A 146 8.05 6.49 -3.34
CA HIS A 146 9.48 6.23 -3.27
C HIS A 146 9.87 4.97 -4.03
N GLU A 147 9.16 3.87 -3.81
CA GLU A 147 9.42 2.60 -4.50
C GLU A 147 9.24 2.72 -6.02
N VAL A 148 8.17 3.39 -6.46
CA VAL A 148 7.93 3.63 -7.89
C VAL A 148 9.03 4.52 -8.47
N ALA A 149 9.46 5.57 -7.76
CA ALA A 149 10.57 6.42 -8.19
C ALA A 149 11.88 5.61 -8.29
N GLN A 150 12.19 4.73 -7.33
CA GLN A 150 13.38 3.87 -7.38
C GLN A 150 13.34 2.84 -8.49
N ALA A 151 12.17 2.22 -8.73
CA ALA A 151 11.97 1.34 -9.86
C ALA A 151 12.20 2.07 -11.19
N LEU A 152 11.69 3.30 -11.31
CA LEU A 152 11.89 4.16 -12.46
C LEU A 152 13.37 4.50 -12.66
N ILE A 153 14.11 4.86 -11.61
CA ILE A 153 15.57 5.08 -11.68
C ILE A 153 16.28 3.84 -12.22
N SER A 154 15.93 2.67 -11.70
CA SER A 154 16.55 1.39 -12.07
C SER A 154 16.29 1.06 -13.54
N GLU A 155 15.07 1.31 -14.01
CA GLU A 155 14.70 1.08 -15.40
C GLU A 155 15.39 2.06 -16.36
N PHE A 156 15.46 3.34 -15.99
CA PHE A 156 16.24 4.33 -16.74
C PHE A 156 17.74 3.99 -16.81
N LYS A 157 18.30 3.44 -15.72
CA LYS A 157 19.68 2.92 -15.70
C LYS A 157 19.85 1.78 -16.67
N ARG A 158 18.91 0.82 -16.66
CA ARG A 158 18.92 -0.37 -17.52
C ARG A 158 18.87 -0.02 -19.00
N GLN A 159 17.98 0.89 -19.40
CA GLN A 159 17.73 1.15 -20.82
C GLN A 159 18.74 2.10 -21.48
N ASN A 160 19.21 3.12 -20.76
CA ASN A 160 19.89 4.25 -21.38
C ASN A 160 21.26 4.59 -20.78
N GLY A 161 21.76 3.81 -19.82
CA GLY A 161 22.97 4.16 -19.07
C GLY A 161 22.90 5.59 -18.48
N LEU A 162 21.67 6.06 -18.19
CA LEU A 162 21.35 7.43 -17.77
C LEU A 162 22.10 8.55 -18.55
N ARG A 163 22.16 8.48 -19.88
CA ARG A 163 22.85 9.51 -20.69
C ARG A 163 22.17 10.89 -20.70
N GLN A 164 20.93 11.02 -20.23
CA GLN A 164 20.22 12.31 -20.17
C GLN A 164 20.31 12.92 -18.76
N PRO A 165 21.13 13.97 -18.54
CA PRO A 165 21.26 14.62 -17.24
C PRO A 165 19.93 15.19 -16.72
N LYS A 166 19.05 15.62 -17.63
CA LYS A 166 17.73 16.16 -17.30
C LYS A 166 16.86 15.15 -16.57
N THR A 167 16.80 13.90 -17.03
CA THR A 167 16.01 12.84 -16.39
C THR A 167 16.54 12.49 -15.00
N ARG A 168 17.87 12.36 -14.86
CA ARG A 168 18.51 12.18 -13.54
C ARG A 168 18.12 13.30 -12.57
N TYR A 169 18.20 14.54 -13.04
CA TYR A 169 17.84 15.71 -12.25
C TYR A 169 16.36 15.68 -11.84
N MET A 170 15.43 15.41 -12.77
CA MET A 170 14.01 15.32 -12.47
C MET A 170 13.70 14.24 -11.43
N ILE A 171 14.27 13.05 -11.57
CA ILE A 171 14.03 11.98 -10.60
C ILE A 171 14.63 12.33 -9.24
N HIS A 172 15.86 12.87 -9.20
CA HIS A 172 16.47 13.31 -7.95
C HIS A 172 15.62 14.38 -7.24
N GLN A 173 15.07 15.34 -7.99
CA GLN A 173 14.16 16.34 -7.45
C GLN A 173 12.86 15.73 -6.93
N ILE A 174 12.30 14.70 -7.59
CA ILE A 174 11.12 14.00 -7.08
C ILE A 174 11.46 13.25 -5.79
N THR A 175 12.56 12.49 -5.74
CA THR A 175 13.00 11.77 -4.54
C THR A 175 13.25 12.73 -3.37
N GLN A 176 14.05 13.78 -3.59
CA GLN A 176 14.32 14.81 -2.59
C GLN A 176 13.03 15.49 -2.10
N ALA A 177 12.10 15.72 -3.01
CA ALA A 177 10.82 16.29 -2.64
C ALA A 177 9.97 15.29 -1.88
N LEU A 178 9.97 13.99 -2.19
CA LEU A 178 9.28 12.98 -1.38
C LEU A 178 9.87 12.89 0.04
N ASP A 179 11.20 12.99 0.18
CA ASP A 179 11.89 13.03 1.48
C ASP A 179 11.48 14.24 2.33
N THR A 180 11.33 15.41 1.68
CA THR A 180 10.97 16.66 2.35
C THR A 180 9.47 16.90 2.45
N SER A 181 8.66 16.22 1.62
CA SER A 181 7.19 16.39 1.57
C SER A 181 6.50 15.93 2.83
N LEU A 182 7.17 15.20 3.74
CA LEU A 182 6.64 14.95 5.08
C LEU A 182 6.49 16.24 5.91
N LEU A 183 7.08 17.37 5.49
CA LEU A 183 7.26 18.55 6.35
C LEU A 183 6.36 19.77 6.03
N GLY A 184 5.45 19.74 5.04
CA GLY A 184 4.53 20.88 4.86
C GLY A 184 3.46 20.79 3.77
N ASP A 185 2.51 21.73 3.86
CA ASP A 185 1.44 21.99 2.88
C ASP A 185 2.00 22.73 1.66
N GLY A 186 1.70 22.23 0.46
CA GLY A 186 2.18 22.81 -0.80
C GLY A 186 3.48 22.19 -1.36
N ALA A 187 4.11 21.26 -0.65
CA ALA A 187 5.36 20.61 -1.06
C ALA A 187 5.24 19.78 -2.37
N LEU A 188 4.03 19.40 -2.78
CA LEU A 188 3.79 18.47 -3.89
C LEU A 188 3.56 19.11 -5.27
N VAL A 189 3.36 20.43 -5.36
CA VAL A 189 3.14 21.12 -6.65
C VAL A 189 4.33 20.93 -7.59
N ARG A 190 5.55 21.10 -7.05
CA ARG A 190 6.78 20.96 -7.82
C ARG A 190 7.05 19.49 -8.23
N PRO A 191 6.95 18.49 -7.34
CA PRO A 191 6.98 17.06 -7.71
C PRO A 191 6.01 16.68 -8.82
N LEU A 192 4.77 17.16 -8.76
CA LEU A 192 3.77 16.89 -9.80
C LEU A 192 4.21 17.44 -11.16
N SER A 193 4.74 18.68 -11.19
CA SER A 193 5.27 19.26 -12.43
C SER A 193 6.43 18.44 -12.99
N PHE A 194 7.35 17.98 -12.14
CA PHE A 194 8.47 17.14 -12.56
C PHE A 194 8.03 15.75 -13.01
N ALA A 195 7.06 15.14 -12.35
CA ALA A 195 6.52 13.85 -12.75
C ALA A 195 5.79 13.93 -14.09
N LYS A 196 5.11 15.05 -14.38
CA LYS A 196 4.52 15.32 -15.69
C LYS A 196 5.59 15.45 -16.77
N ASP A 197 6.61 16.28 -16.54
CA ASP A 197 7.74 16.43 -17.46
C ASP A 197 8.48 15.10 -17.69
N LEU A 198 8.59 14.28 -16.65
CA LEU A 198 9.18 12.95 -16.71
C LEU A 198 8.33 11.98 -17.53
N LEU A 199 7.01 12.02 -17.39
CA LEU A 199 6.08 11.24 -18.21
C LEU A 199 6.18 11.66 -19.68
N ASP A 200 6.26 12.97 -19.96
CA ASP A 200 6.44 13.46 -21.32
C ASP A 200 7.78 13.02 -21.93
N ALA A 201 8.86 13.00 -21.14
CA ALA A 201 10.14 12.44 -21.57
C ALA A 201 10.05 10.92 -21.80
N ALA A 202 9.36 10.20 -20.90
CA ALA A 202 9.19 8.75 -20.97
C ALA A 202 8.40 8.29 -22.21
N ARG A 203 7.50 9.11 -22.75
CA ARG A 203 6.72 8.79 -23.98
C ARG A 203 7.59 8.49 -25.20
N SER A 204 8.83 8.96 -25.22
CA SER A 204 9.81 8.65 -26.27
C SER A 204 10.64 7.39 -25.99
N MET A 205 10.34 6.68 -24.90
CA MET A 205 11.09 5.53 -24.40
C MET A 205 10.25 4.25 -24.43
N ASP A 206 10.79 3.18 -23.88
CA ASP A 206 10.10 1.90 -23.74
C ASP A 206 8.84 1.99 -22.87
N GLU A 207 7.89 1.11 -23.14
CA GLU A 207 6.58 1.07 -22.49
C GLU A 207 6.68 0.93 -20.96
N SER A 208 7.67 0.18 -20.46
CA SER A 208 7.88 0.00 -19.01
C SER A 208 8.20 1.31 -18.26
N VAL A 209 8.95 2.22 -18.89
CA VAL A 209 9.29 3.54 -18.33
C VAL A 209 8.05 4.42 -18.29
N VAL A 210 7.23 4.38 -19.34
CA VAL A 210 5.97 5.13 -19.42
C VAL A 210 5.01 4.69 -18.31
N HIS A 211 4.88 3.38 -18.10
CA HIS A 211 4.01 2.82 -17.04
C HIS A 211 4.44 3.28 -15.66
N LEU A 212 5.73 3.19 -15.32
CA LEU A 212 6.27 3.64 -14.04
C LEU A 212 6.15 5.16 -13.84
N ALA A 213 6.39 5.96 -14.88
CA ALA A 213 6.21 7.42 -14.80
C ALA A 213 4.74 7.79 -14.57
N HIS A 214 3.81 7.07 -15.19
CA HIS A 214 2.38 7.27 -14.98
C HIS A 214 1.95 6.85 -13.57
N GLU A 215 2.44 5.70 -13.08
CA GLU A 215 2.20 5.22 -11.72
C GLU A 215 2.70 6.22 -10.66
N LEU A 216 3.88 6.82 -10.88
CA LEU A 216 4.43 7.86 -10.02
C LEU A 216 3.56 9.12 -10.04
N LEU A 217 3.13 9.57 -11.22
CA LEU A 217 2.26 10.74 -11.37
C LEU A 217 0.92 10.51 -10.66
N THR A 218 0.29 9.34 -10.85
CA THR A 218 -0.95 8.97 -10.15
C THR A 218 -0.77 8.98 -8.64
N THR A 219 0.33 8.43 -8.14
CA THR A 219 0.64 8.40 -6.70
C THR A 219 0.86 9.79 -6.13
N LEU A 220 1.61 10.65 -6.83
CA LEU A 220 1.82 12.04 -6.42
C LEU A 220 0.52 12.86 -6.47
N TYR A 221 -0.37 12.58 -7.42
CA TYR A 221 -1.69 13.18 -7.45
C TYR A 221 -2.49 12.73 -6.22
N ALA A 222 -2.51 11.44 -5.90
CA ALA A 222 -3.16 10.94 -4.70
C ALA A 222 -2.62 11.68 -3.46
N LEU A 223 -1.30 11.74 -3.28
CA LEU A 223 -0.65 12.46 -2.19
C LEU A 223 -1.05 13.94 -2.12
N SER A 224 -1.12 14.63 -3.26
CA SER A 224 -1.50 16.05 -3.28
C SER A 224 -2.92 16.27 -2.80
N HIS A 225 -3.82 15.33 -3.10
CA HIS A 225 -5.20 15.37 -2.64
C HIS A 225 -5.30 15.01 -1.16
N LEU A 226 -4.50 14.05 -0.67
CA LEU A 226 -4.47 13.71 0.76
C LEU A 226 -3.97 14.88 1.62
N LYS A 227 -3.05 15.69 1.09
CA LYS A 227 -2.51 16.86 1.80
C LYS A 227 -3.33 18.13 1.64
N SER A 228 -4.11 18.26 0.57
CA SER A 228 -5.00 19.41 0.44
C SER A 228 -6.20 19.20 1.37
N ASP A 229 -6.00 19.45 2.67
CA ASP A 229 -6.94 19.28 3.81
C ASP A 229 -8.22 20.13 3.72
N GLY A 230 -8.54 20.66 2.55
CA GLY A 230 -9.80 21.34 2.30
C GLY A 230 -10.91 20.32 2.07
N LEU A 231 -11.86 20.27 2.99
CA LEU A 231 -13.26 19.77 2.89
C LEU A 231 -13.99 20.06 1.55
N LYS A 232 -13.38 20.79 0.63
CA LYS A 232 -13.92 21.17 -0.68
C LYS A 232 -13.65 20.14 -1.78
N SER A 233 -12.87 19.08 -1.54
CA SER A 233 -12.58 18.06 -2.55
C SER A 233 -13.29 16.73 -2.29
N ILE A 234 -14.61 16.78 -2.08
CA ILE A 234 -15.47 15.57 -2.01
C ILE A 234 -15.21 14.67 -3.24
N ASN A 235 -15.01 15.27 -4.41
CA ASN A 235 -14.72 14.56 -5.65
C ASN A 235 -13.37 13.83 -5.67
N ALA A 236 -12.42 14.18 -4.81
CA ALA A 236 -11.12 13.51 -4.80
C ALA A 236 -11.18 12.16 -4.08
N HIS A 237 -11.93 12.09 -2.97
CA HIS A 237 -12.12 10.83 -2.27
C HIS A 237 -12.79 9.78 -3.16
N GLU A 238 -13.85 10.17 -3.87
CA GLU A 238 -14.54 9.29 -4.82
C GLU A 238 -13.63 8.76 -5.94
N ARG A 239 -12.55 9.47 -6.28
CA ARG A 239 -11.64 9.11 -7.38
C ARG A 239 -10.41 8.32 -6.96
N LEU A 240 -10.06 8.29 -5.67
CA LEU A 240 -8.86 7.58 -5.21
C LEU A 240 -8.92 6.07 -5.48
N PRO A 241 -10.03 5.36 -5.18
CA PRO A 241 -10.19 3.95 -5.54
C PRO A 241 -9.95 3.67 -7.03
N ASP A 242 -10.50 4.48 -7.91
CA ASP A 242 -10.36 4.33 -9.37
C ASP A 242 -8.92 4.54 -9.82
N LEU A 243 -8.25 5.55 -9.25
CA LEU A 243 -6.84 5.84 -9.55
C LEU A 243 -5.93 4.69 -9.13
N PHE A 244 -6.10 4.16 -7.91
CA PHE A 244 -5.31 3.03 -7.41
C PHE A 244 -5.62 1.74 -8.17
N THR A 245 -6.89 1.48 -8.48
CA THR A 245 -7.30 0.32 -9.29
C THR A 245 -6.70 0.39 -10.70
N THR A 246 -6.71 1.58 -11.32
CA THR A 246 -6.10 1.78 -12.63
C THR A 246 -4.58 1.58 -12.59
N ALA A 247 -3.91 2.09 -11.56
CA ALA A 247 -2.47 1.88 -11.37
C ALA A 247 -2.13 0.40 -11.13
N ALA A 248 -2.90 -0.30 -10.29
CA ALA A 248 -2.74 -1.72 -10.02
C ALA A 248 -2.92 -2.57 -11.30
N ARG A 249 -3.94 -2.26 -12.09
CA ARG A 249 -4.21 -2.91 -13.39
C ARG A 249 -3.04 -2.77 -14.35
N ARG A 250 -2.44 -1.57 -14.44
CA ARG A 250 -1.26 -1.33 -15.29
C ARG A 250 -0.03 -2.09 -14.79
N ALA A 251 0.21 -2.08 -13.49
CA ALA A 251 1.32 -2.81 -12.89
C ALA A 251 1.21 -4.32 -13.16
N ILE A 252 0.00 -4.88 -13.07
CA ILE A 252 -0.27 -6.28 -13.43
C ILE A 252 -0.11 -6.52 -14.94
N SER A 253 -0.66 -5.64 -15.78
CA SER A 253 -0.54 -5.77 -17.24
C SER A 253 0.92 -5.79 -17.69
N SER A 254 1.72 -4.87 -17.14
CA SER A 254 3.16 -4.80 -17.39
C SER A 254 3.90 -6.04 -16.89
N ALA A 255 3.54 -6.56 -15.70
CA ALA A 255 4.14 -7.77 -15.15
C ALA A 255 3.82 -9.04 -15.95
N LEU A 256 2.60 -9.15 -16.46
CA LEU A 256 2.17 -10.31 -17.25
C LEU A 256 2.56 -10.22 -18.72
N GLY A 257 2.91 -9.03 -19.22
CA GLY A 257 3.15 -8.79 -20.65
C GLY A 257 1.87 -8.93 -21.50
N ILE A 258 0.69 -8.88 -20.89
CA ILE A 258 -0.61 -8.94 -21.56
C ILE A 258 -1.52 -7.84 -21.00
N PRO A 259 -2.38 -7.22 -21.83
CA PRO A 259 -3.29 -6.19 -21.37
C PRO A 259 -4.37 -6.80 -20.47
N VAL A 260 -4.52 -6.26 -19.25
CA VAL A 260 -5.65 -6.59 -18.37
C VAL A 260 -6.89 -5.80 -18.82
N PRO A 261 -8.07 -6.43 -18.98
CA PRO A 261 -9.30 -5.76 -19.39
C PRO A 261 -9.66 -4.56 -18.51
N GLN A 262 -10.27 -3.52 -19.10
CA GLN A 262 -10.60 -2.29 -18.37
C GLN A 262 -11.70 -2.49 -17.31
N GLU A 263 -12.48 -3.55 -17.47
CA GLU A 263 -13.57 -3.97 -16.60
C GLU A 263 -13.07 -4.60 -15.30
N PHE A 264 -11.76 -4.85 -15.15
CA PHE A 264 -11.18 -5.31 -13.88
C PHE A 264 -11.26 -4.22 -12.81
N ASP A 265 -12.25 -4.34 -11.94
CA ASP A 265 -12.36 -3.56 -10.71
C ASP A 265 -11.36 -4.03 -9.64
N ALA A 266 -11.33 -3.34 -8.50
CA ALA A 266 -10.43 -3.68 -7.38
C ALA A 266 -10.66 -5.11 -6.88
N GLY A 267 -11.93 -5.55 -6.80
CA GLY A 267 -12.30 -6.89 -6.36
C GLY A 267 -11.76 -7.97 -7.30
N SER A 268 -11.89 -7.78 -8.61
CA SER A 268 -11.41 -8.69 -9.65
C SER A 268 -9.88 -8.81 -9.65
N LEU A 269 -9.17 -7.69 -9.45
CA LEU A 269 -7.71 -7.70 -9.30
C LEU A 269 -7.29 -8.39 -7.99
N LYS A 270 -8.03 -8.19 -6.90
CA LYS A 270 -7.78 -8.89 -5.63
C LYS A 270 -8.00 -10.39 -5.78
N MET A 271 -9.07 -10.80 -6.46
CA MET A 271 -9.32 -12.21 -6.80
C MET A 271 -8.20 -12.77 -7.65
N LEU A 272 -7.76 -12.06 -8.70
CA LEU A 272 -6.63 -12.46 -9.54
C LEU A 272 -5.36 -12.75 -8.71
N LEU A 273 -5.04 -11.90 -7.72
CA LEU A 273 -3.82 -12.03 -6.92
C LEU A 273 -3.93 -13.00 -5.74
N ASN A 274 -5.14 -13.23 -5.20
CA ASN A 274 -5.32 -13.92 -3.93
C ASN A 274 -6.19 -15.17 -4.00
N ASP A 275 -7.06 -15.35 -5.00
CA ASP A 275 -8.01 -16.46 -5.02
C ASP A 275 -7.49 -17.68 -5.81
N PHE A 276 -6.95 -18.65 -5.08
CA PHE A 276 -6.46 -19.91 -5.61
C PHE A 276 -7.37 -21.10 -5.23
N THR A 277 -8.65 -20.82 -4.91
CA THR A 277 -9.64 -21.88 -4.73
C THR A 277 -9.72 -22.74 -5.99
N ALA A 278 -9.72 -24.06 -5.83
CA ALA A 278 -9.73 -25.04 -6.93
C ALA A 278 -8.54 -24.95 -7.91
N SER A 279 -7.44 -24.31 -7.52
CA SER A 279 -6.23 -24.19 -8.36
C SER A 279 -5.26 -25.33 -8.13
N ASP A 280 -4.60 -25.80 -9.19
CA ASP A 280 -3.49 -26.73 -9.11
C ASP A 280 -2.16 -25.96 -9.01
N LEU A 281 -1.51 -26.06 -7.87
CA LEU A 281 -0.20 -25.48 -7.58
C LEU A 281 0.89 -26.55 -7.45
N THR A 282 0.62 -27.83 -7.73
CA THR A 282 1.56 -28.95 -7.48
C THR A 282 2.95 -28.77 -8.11
N THR A 283 3.03 -28.07 -9.25
CA THR A 283 4.29 -27.78 -9.96
C THR A 283 4.88 -26.41 -9.67
N THR A 284 4.24 -25.59 -8.83
CA THR A 284 4.67 -24.22 -8.56
C THR A 284 5.71 -24.21 -7.44
N ASP A 285 6.87 -23.58 -7.67
CA ASP A 285 7.83 -23.32 -6.60
C ASP A 285 7.32 -22.20 -5.69
N LEU A 286 6.98 -22.55 -4.44
CA LEU A 286 6.47 -21.63 -3.43
C LEU A 286 7.54 -21.16 -2.44
N THR A 287 8.81 -21.52 -2.67
CA THR A 287 9.92 -21.17 -1.77
C THR A 287 10.08 -19.65 -1.68
N GLY A 288 9.94 -19.10 -0.47
CA GLY A 288 10.08 -17.66 -0.24
C GLY A 288 8.90 -16.80 -0.72
N ILE A 289 7.79 -17.41 -1.18
CA ILE A 289 6.58 -16.69 -1.57
C ILE A 289 5.72 -16.41 -0.33
N ASP A 290 5.38 -15.14 -0.09
CA ASP A 290 4.44 -14.76 0.95
C ASP A 290 3.00 -15.15 0.58
N LEU A 291 2.45 -16.12 1.30
CA LEU A 291 1.08 -16.61 1.12
C LEU A 291 0.03 -15.78 1.90
N SER A 292 0.40 -14.73 2.62
CA SER A 292 -0.52 -13.93 3.45
C SER A 292 -1.70 -13.35 2.66
N GLY A 293 -2.94 -13.66 3.02
CA GLY A 293 -4.13 -13.25 2.27
C GLY A 293 -4.50 -14.14 1.07
N VAL A 294 -3.72 -15.20 0.78
CA VAL A 294 -4.12 -16.22 -0.21
C VAL A 294 -5.37 -16.94 0.28
N ARG A 295 -6.41 -16.94 -0.56
CA ARG A 295 -7.64 -17.70 -0.40
C ARG A 295 -7.50 -19.04 -1.13
N TRP A 296 -7.77 -20.14 -0.43
CA TRP A 296 -7.62 -21.50 -0.93
C TRP A 296 -8.72 -22.41 -0.39
N SER A 297 -8.93 -23.57 -1.02
CA SER A 297 -9.92 -24.55 -0.57
C SER A 297 -9.27 -25.88 -0.22
N GLU A 298 -9.65 -26.47 0.92
CA GLU A 298 -9.03 -27.69 1.44
C GLU A 298 -9.17 -28.90 0.52
N GLY A 299 -10.31 -29.04 -0.17
CA GLY A 299 -10.54 -30.11 -1.13
C GLY A 299 -10.33 -29.73 -2.60
N GLY A 300 -10.00 -28.47 -2.89
CA GLY A 300 -9.92 -27.98 -4.27
C GLY A 300 -8.54 -27.48 -4.68
N THR A 301 -7.82 -26.81 -3.78
CA THR A 301 -6.47 -26.33 -4.07
C THR A 301 -5.48 -27.49 -3.90
N LEU A 302 -4.80 -27.86 -4.97
CA LEU A 302 -3.72 -28.86 -4.93
C LEU A 302 -2.41 -28.14 -4.67
N TRP A 303 -1.70 -28.50 -3.61
CA TRP A 303 -0.44 -27.87 -3.22
C TRP A 303 0.76 -28.75 -3.59
N PRO A 304 1.97 -28.18 -3.76
CA PRO A 304 3.20 -28.96 -3.83
C PRO A 304 3.40 -29.79 -2.56
N ASP A 305 4.07 -30.95 -2.69
CA ASP A 305 4.44 -31.81 -1.57
C ASP A 305 5.35 -31.12 -0.52
N THR A 306 5.97 -30.00 -0.89
CA THR A 306 6.80 -29.18 0.00
C THR A 306 5.98 -28.34 0.99
N VAL A 307 4.67 -28.16 0.76
CA VAL A 307 3.80 -27.37 1.64
C VAL A 307 3.12 -28.28 2.67
N ASP A 308 3.39 -28.03 3.96
CA ASP A 308 2.64 -28.65 5.05
C ASP A 308 1.24 -28.02 5.15
N ILE A 309 0.23 -28.74 4.66
CA ILE A 309 -1.17 -28.30 4.68
C ILE A 309 -1.70 -28.09 6.09
N HIS A 310 -1.24 -28.89 7.07
CA HIS A 310 -1.71 -28.74 8.44
C HIS A 310 -1.18 -27.45 9.07
N ASP A 311 0.09 -27.14 8.83
CA ASP A 311 0.68 -25.86 9.22
C ASP A 311 0.00 -24.69 8.50
N LEU A 312 -0.19 -24.77 7.18
CA LEU A 312 -0.88 -23.73 6.41
C LEU A 312 -2.30 -23.49 6.91
N LYS A 313 -3.05 -24.55 7.22
CA LYS A 313 -4.39 -24.49 7.80
C LYS A 313 -4.37 -23.84 9.18
N SER A 314 -3.39 -24.15 10.03
CA SER A 314 -3.25 -23.55 11.36
C SER A 314 -3.02 -22.03 11.29
N ARG A 315 -2.39 -21.55 10.22
CA ARG A 315 -2.13 -20.14 9.94
C ARG A 315 -3.26 -19.43 9.18
N SER A 316 -4.26 -20.18 8.72
CA SER A 316 -5.38 -19.63 7.96
C SER A 316 -6.64 -19.45 8.83
N THR A 317 -7.56 -18.61 8.37
CA THR A 317 -8.92 -18.47 8.91
C THR A 317 -9.90 -19.00 7.88
N GLU A 318 -10.80 -19.89 8.29
CA GLU A 318 -11.87 -20.38 7.42
C GLU A 318 -12.91 -19.27 7.16
N THR A 319 -13.31 -19.03 5.92
CA THR A 319 -14.24 -17.95 5.55
C THR A 319 -15.15 -18.32 4.38
N PRO A 320 -16.47 -18.48 4.60
CA PRO A 320 -17.15 -18.52 5.91
C PRO A 320 -16.83 -19.82 6.68
N ALA A 321 -17.12 -19.85 7.99
CA ALA A 321 -16.88 -21.04 8.83
C ALA A 321 -17.66 -22.26 8.31
N GLY A 322 -17.01 -23.43 8.26
CA GLY A 322 -17.55 -24.67 7.71
C GLY A 322 -17.58 -24.78 6.18
N SER A 323 -17.05 -23.81 5.44
CA SER A 323 -17.02 -23.83 3.96
C SER A 323 -15.90 -24.68 3.35
N GLY A 324 -14.87 -25.03 4.14
CA GLY A 324 -13.62 -25.58 3.65
C GLY A 324 -12.78 -24.60 2.83
N VAL A 325 -13.12 -23.30 2.83
CA VAL A 325 -12.37 -22.22 2.18
C VAL A 325 -11.65 -21.41 3.25
N TYR A 326 -10.35 -21.25 3.07
CA TYR A 326 -9.45 -20.65 4.03
C TYR A 326 -8.75 -19.44 3.42
N VAL A 327 -8.46 -18.44 4.26
CA VAL A 327 -7.63 -17.28 3.92
C VAL A 327 -6.44 -17.26 4.86
N VAL A 328 -5.22 -17.28 4.32
CA VAL A 328 -3.99 -17.22 5.13
C VAL A 328 -3.91 -15.88 5.86
N ARG A 329 -3.60 -15.89 7.16
CA ARG A 329 -3.50 -14.65 7.94
C ARG A 329 -2.15 -13.95 7.75
N ASP A 330 -2.16 -12.63 7.71
CA ASP A 330 -0.96 -11.80 7.71
C ASP A 330 -0.09 -12.06 8.96
N GLY A 331 1.23 -12.11 8.78
CA GLY A 331 2.20 -12.09 9.90
C GLY A 331 2.53 -13.45 10.52
N THR A 332 2.21 -14.55 9.85
CA THR A 332 2.53 -15.90 10.35
C THR A 332 3.70 -16.55 9.61
N THR A 333 4.62 -15.77 9.03
CA THR A 333 5.93 -16.28 8.62
C THR A 333 6.60 -16.85 9.86
N THR A 334 6.55 -18.17 9.99
CA THR A 334 7.12 -18.88 11.12
C THR A 334 8.63 -18.62 11.06
N LEU A 335 9.19 -18.18 12.17
CA LEU A 335 10.64 -17.95 12.37
C LEU A 335 11.53 -19.11 11.89
N ARG A 336 10.97 -20.30 11.64
CA ARG A 336 11.64 -21.44 11.02
C ARG A 336 12.06 -21.21 9.55
N ASP A 337 11.34 -20.41 8.79
CA ASP A 337 11.69 -20.11 7.38
C ASP A 337 12.90 -19.17 7.25
N LEU A 338 13.22 -18.42 8.32
CA LEU A 338 14.42 -17.57 8.37
C LEU A 338 15.69 -18.34 8.77
N VAL A 339 15.56 -19.51 9.41
CA VAL A 339 16.71 -20.29 9.91
C VAL A 339 17.30 -21.20 8.82
N GLY A 340 16.62 -21.39 7.69
CA GLY A 340 17.14 -22.13 6.53
C GLY A 340 17.98 -21.31 5.54
N LEU A 341 18.18 -20.01 5.78
CA LEU A 341 18.85 -19.07 4.87
C LEU A 341 20.19 -18.51 5.39
N VAL A 342 20.76 -19.13 6.43
CA VAL A 342 22.12 -18.85 6.97
C VAL A 342 22.97 -20.10 6.87
#